data_AF-A0A2T2RL65-F1
#
_entry.id   AF-A0A2T2RL65-F1
#
_cell.length_a   1.000
_cell.length_b   1.000
_cell.length_c   1.000
_cell.angle_alpha   90.00
_cell.angle_beta   90.00
_cell.angle_gamma   90.00
#
_symmetry.space_group_name_H-M   'P 1'
#
loop_
_entity.id
_entity.type
_entity.pdbx_description
1 polymer ?
#
loop_
_entity_poly.entity_id
_entity_poly.type
_entity_poly.pdbx_seq_one_letter_code
_entity_poly.pdbx_strand_id
1 'polypeptide(L)'
;MAPKLPDRSELAEIIENLDKAINPSKYTGVDKELNFLDEEFETEEEYTSRASELTKDWLIPALQILSGETGHLTVNYGVLTITRVNQELVKIAHSSAKNIFMDATGDVEFLRAILGVSMDEIDHVAQEDPDTNKLFAVEKADLSITQVCDLGRLGQRRGGNQQKRANAVIDAIKQQSKSVATIRFKKVTKEQNDRFAYRWYVESRATNDLETVNTLILEGTPTPNLEQLRSEFACAYGRVPDNDDEAFRLFIDHQILAEIHQSIGRLRTSRRKGQQLQVFYLGDYPLDFPAKQVKASEITREASTNDESFDREISAAIERLLKRNNGVKPSLRAIAKESGKPTSTVIFHSKKCNQLIKSALHTYICKFDQCSEAKPQSQRGIQKHCNQECNRPDLVASFKKAVVAIWEKGGNITKVQLARELGCSRKHVSENREALQLAVEELEAESPPPKFEANEEADCCLEGGDGQFDHYPVVISKPLHWIPSQGWLYLVCKVGTTEM
;
A
#
# COMPACT_ATOMS: atom_id res chain seq x y z
N MET A 1 39.84 26.73 2.87
CA MET A 1 39.93 26.27 1.47
C MET A 1 39.48 24.84 1.44
N ALA A 2 38.36 24.52 0.78
CA ALA A 2 38.02 23.13 0.54
C ALA A 2 39.11 22.53 -0.39
N PRO A 3 39.69 21.37 -0.07
CA PRO A 3 40.64 20.74 -0.97
C PRO A 3 39.94 20.48 -2.31
N LYS A 4 40.51 20.98 -3.41
CA LYS A 4 40.07 20.61 -4.75
C LYS A 4 40.33 19.12 -4.91
N LEU A 5 39.28 18.37 -5.24
CA LEU A 5 39.43 17.00 -5.71
C LEU A 5 40.32 17.01 -6.97
N PRO A 6 41.26 16.05 -7.11
CA PRO A 6 42.12 15.94 -8.29
C PRO A 6 41.28 15.77 -9.56
N ASP A 7 41.82 16.23 -10.69
CA ASP A 7 41.14 16.13 -11.98
C ASP A 7 40.94 14.66 -12.39
N ARG A 8 39.89 14.36 -13.16
CA ARG A 8 39.52 12.99 -13.55
C ARG A 8 40.65 12.30 -14.33
N SER A 9 41.42 13.05 -15.12
CA SER A 9 42.60 12.56 -15.83
C SER A 9 43.77 12.25 -14.90
N GLU A 10 43.99 13.06 -13.85
CA GLU A 10 45.04 12.82 -12.86
C GLU A 10 44.72 11.57 -12.03
N LEU A 11 43.46 11.38 -11.66
CA LEU A 11 43.01 10.15 -10.98
C LEU A 11 43.18 8.90 -11.84
N ALA A 12 42.87 8.97 -13.14
CA ALA A 12 43.04 7.85 -14.06
C ALA A 12 44.52 7.43 -14.20
N GLU A 13 45.44 8.40 -14.30
CA GLU A 13 46.88 8.15 -14.35
C GLU A 13 47.40 7.56 -13.04
N ILE A 14 46.93 8.05 -11.89
CA ILE A 14 47.26 7.49 -10.57
C ILE A 14 46.76 6.04 -10.44
N ILE A 15 45.55 5.73 -10.92
CA ILE A 15 44.99 4.37 -10.91
C ILE A 15 45.84 3.44 -11.77
N GLU A 16 46.17 3.83 -13.00
CA GLU A 16 46.96 3.01 -13.91
C GLU A 16 48.35 2.71 -13.33
N ASN A 17 48.97 3.71 -12.69
CA ASN A 17 50.26 3.56 -12.03
C ASN A 17 50.19 2.69 -10.76
N LEU A 18 49.09 2.76 -9.99
CA LEU A 18 48.86 1.92 -8.81
C LEU A 18 48.56 0.48 -9.18
N ASP A 19 47.77 0.23 -10.23
CA ASP A 19 47.44 -1.12 -10.70
C ASP A 19 48.68 -1.86 -11.20
N LYS A 20 49.56 -1.15 -11.94
CA LYS A 20 50.89 -1.64 -12.32
C LYS A 20 51.80 -1.93 -11.12
N ALA A 21 51.64 -1.21 -10.01
CA ALA A 21 52.46 -1.36 -8.82
C ALA A 21 51.95 -2.44 -7.85
N ILE A 22 50.64 -2.73 -7.84
CA ILE A 22 49.97 -3.64 -6.89
C ILE A 22 49.84 -5.06 -7.45
N ASN A 23 49.87 -5.26 -8.78
CA ASN A 23 49.71 -6.57 -9.40
C ASN A 23 51.03 -7.03 -10.08
N PRO A 24 51.95 -7.72 -9.36
CA PRO A 24 53.29 -8.02 -9.88
C PRO A 24 53.32 -9.21 -10.84
N SER A 25 52.18 -9.85 -11.12
CA SER A 25 52.11 -11.11 -11.87
C SER A 25 52.49 -11.03 -13.37
N LYS A 26 53.05 -9.89 -13.82
CA LYS A 26 53.72 -9.76 -15.12
C LYS A 26 55.24 -9.62 -15.08
N TYR A 27 55.87 -9.56 -13.91
CA TYR A 27 57.33 -9.51 -13.83
C TYR A 27 57.90 -10.62 -12.93
N THR A 28 58.66 -11.47 -13.59
CA THR A 28 59.53 -12.52 -13.08
C THR A 28 60.31 -12.14 -11.82
N GLY A 29 60.29 -13.02 -10.83
CA GLY A 29 61.42 -13.31 -9.94
C GLY A 29 61.84 -12.20 -8.96
N VAL A 30 61.46 -12.41 -7.69
CA VAL A 30 62.25 -12.14 -6.46
C VAL A 30 63.26 -10.99 -6.57
N ASP A 31 62.93 -9.81 -6.06
CA ASP A 31 63.39 -9.38 -4.72
C ASP A 31 63.09 -7.90 -4.41
N LYS A 32 62.80 -7.69 -3.12
CA LYS A 32 63.17 -6.56 -2.25
C LYS A 32 62.27 -5.33 -2.08
N GLU A 33 61.79 -5.29 -0.83
CA GLU A 33 61.73 -4.16 0.09
C GLU A 33 60.36 -3.52 0.35
N LEU A 34 59.57 -4.21 1.18
CA LEU A 34 58.80 -3.58 2.26
C LEU A 34 59.04 -4.37 3.55
N ASN A 35 59.97 -3.85 4.35
CA ASN A 35 60.41 -4.33 5.66
C ASN A 35 59.30 -4.23 6.72
N PHE A 36 58.29 -5.10 6.66
CA PHE A 36 57.33 -5.29 7.76
C PHE A 36 56.90 -6.75 7.81
N LEU A 37 57.51 -7.49 8.75
CA LEU A 37 56.97 -8.58 9.59
C LEU A 37 58.07 -9.63 9.83
N ASP A 38 58.88 -9.39 10.87
CA ASP A 38 59.86 -10.33 11.48
C ASP A 38 59.16 -11.53 12.16
N GLU A 39 58.23 -12.21 11.48
CA GLU A 39 57.74 -13.54 11.86
C GLU A 39 58.12 -14.51 10.74
N GLU A 40 58.94 -15.52 11.06
CA GLU A 40 59.21 -16.63 10.14
C GLU A 40 57.89 -17.35 9.86
N PHE A 41 57.33 -17.14 8.66
CA PHE A 41 56.14 -17.84 8.20
C PHE A 41 56.51 -19.29 7.87
N GLU A 42 55.79 -20.28 8.41
CA GLU A 42 56.16 -21.69 8.25
C GLU A 42 55.80 -22.26 6.87
N THR A 43 54.90 -21.61 6.11
CA THR A 43 54.48 -22.07 4.77
C THR A 43 54.13 -20.92 3.80
N GLU A 44 54.34 -21.14 2.49
CA GLU A 44 53.94 -20.21 1.41
C GLU A 44 52.43 -19.89 1.43
N GLU A 45 51.61 -20.84 1.86
CA GLU A 45 50.15 -20.73 1.90
C GLU A 45 49.69 -19.69 2.96
N GLU A 46 50.40 -19.63 4.09
CA GLU A 46 50.14 -18.71 5.20
C GLU A 46 50.55 -17.26 4.86
N TYR A 47 51.67 -17.10 4.13
CA TYR A 47 52.09 -15.82 3.57
C TYR A 47 51.09 -15.29 2.53
N THR A 48 50.62 -16.15 1.61
CA THR A 48 49.69 -15.78 0.54
C THR A 48 48.32 -15.35 1.10
N SER A 49 47.82 -16.06 2.12
CA SER A 49 46.59 -15.69 2.81
C SER A 49 46.70 -14.32 3.51
N ARG A 50 47.81 -14.02 4.21
CA ARG A 50 47.97 -12.73 4.92
C ARG A 50 48.40 -11.57 4.02
N ALA A 51 49.15 -11.81 2.95
CA ALA A 51 49.48 -10.79 1.95
C ALA A 51 48.21 -10.25 1.26
N SER A 52 47.22 -11.12 1.03
CA SER A 52 45.89 -10.75 0.54
C SER A 52 45.08 -9.90 1.54
N GLU A 53 45.34 -10.04 2.85
CA GLU A 53 44.75 -9.17 3.89
C GLU A 53 45.44 -7.79 3.96
N LEU A 54 46.70 -7.67 3.55
CA LEU A 54 47.54 -6.48 3.76
C LEU A 54 47.64 -5.54 2.54
N THR A 55 47.39 -6.02 1.31
CA THR A 55 47.58 -5.21 0.09
C THR A 55 46.27 -4.82 -0.60
N LYS A 56 45.80 -3.60 -0.33
CA LYS A 56 45.22 -2.61 -1.28
C LYS A 56 44.20 -3.02 -2.36
N ASP A 57 43.55 -4.19 -2.28
CA ASP A 57 42.53 -4.59 -3.27
C ASP A 57 41.25 -3.74 -3.23
N TRP A 58 41.04 -2.95 -2.18
CA TRP A 58 39.92 -2.02 -2.11
C TRP A 58 40.23 -0.66 -2.76
N LEU A 59 41.50 -0.23 -2.80
CA LEU A 59 41.88 1.13 -3.18
C LEU A 59 41.65 1.37 -4.68
N ILE A 60 42.06 0.43 -5.53
CA ILE A 60 41.84 0.53 -6.98
C ILE A 60 40.34 0.60 -7.30
N PRO A 61 39.48 -0.34 -6.82
CA PRO A 61 38.03 -0.22 -6.94
C PRO A 61 37.45 1.10 -6.44
N ALA A 62 37.95 1.63 -5.32
CA ALA A 62 37.49 2.91 -4.80
C ALA A 62 37.83 4.07 -5.74
N LEU A 63 39.08 4.15 -6.20
CA LEU A 63 39.52 5.20 -7.12
C LEU A 63 38.83 5.10 -8.47
N GLN A 64 38.58 3.89 -8.98
CA GLN A 64 37.81 3.64 -10.20
C GLN A 64 36.39 4.23 -10.10
N ILE A 65 35.67 3.96 -9.01
CA ILE A 65 34.33 4.53 -8.79
C ILE A 65 34.40 6.06 -8.64
N LEU A 66 35.38 6.58 -7.90
CA LEU A 66 35.60 8.03 -7.79
C LEU A 66 35.93 8.69 -9.13
N SER A 67 36.55 7.95 -10.05
CA SER A 67 36.84 8.38 -11.42
C SER A 67 35.64 8.23 -12.36
N GLY A 68 34.48 7.80 -11.85
CA GLY A 68 33.22 7.70 -12.57
C GLY A 68 32.95 6.34 -13.21
N GLU A 69 33.66 5.28 -12.81
CA GLU A 69 33.18 3.92 -13.10
C GLU A 69 31.92 3.59 -12.30
N THR A 70 31.09 2.70 -12.82
CA THR A 70 29.87 2.23 -12.14
C THR A 70 30.22 1.47 -10.85
N GLY A 71 29.63 1.93 -9.75
CA GLY A 71 29.71 1.31 -8.44
C GLY A 71 29.22 2.26 -7.36
N HIS A 72 29.30 1.83 -6.11
CA HIS A 72 28.83 2.61 -4.97
C HIS A 72 29.85 2.57 -3.83
N LEU A 73 30.12 3.74 -3.24
CA LEU A 73 30.99 3.91 -2.10
C LEU A 73 30.19 4.43 -0.93
N THR A 74 30.32 3.77 0.22
CA THR A 74 29.66 4.20 1.45
C THR A 74 30.61 4.12 2.62
N VAL A 75 30.51 5.10 3.53
CA VAL A 75 31.25 5.09 4.79
C VAL A 75 30.24 5.12 5.92
N ASN A 76 30.11 4.00 6.63
CA ASN A 76 29.19 3.85 7.74
C ASN A 76 29.94 3.28 8.95
N TYR A 77 29.79 3.92 10.12
CA TYR A 77 30.42 3.50 11.38
C TYR A 77 31.94 3.29 11.28
N GLY A 78 32.63 4.08 10.45
CA GLY A 78 34.08 3.96 10.22
C GLY A 78 34.48 2.85 9.26
N VAL A 79 33.53 2.16 8.61
CA VAL A 79 33.78 1.12 7.61
C VAL A 79 33.47 1.69 6.22
N LEU A 80 34.48 1.65 5.33
CA LEU A 80 34.28 1.88 3.90
C LEU A 80 33.76 0.60 3.26
N THR A 81 32.59 0.66 2.63
CA THR A 81 32.03 -0.41 1.82
C THR A 81 32.03 0.00 0.37
N ILE A 82 32.58 -0.88 -0.47
CA ILE A 82 32.68 -0.71 -1.92
C ILE A 82 31.78 -1.77 -2.56
N THR A 83 30.79 -1.34 -3.32
CA THR A 83 29.89 -2.24 -4.06
C THR A 83 30.11 -2.05 -5.55
N ARG A 84 30.28 -3.17 -6.28
CA ARG A 84 30.46 -3.19 -7.73
C ARG A 84 29.69 -4.35 -8.34
N VAL A 85 29.32 -4.20 -9.61
CA VAL A 85 28.80 -5.30 -10.42
C VAL A 85 29.92 -6.33 -10.61
N ASN A 86 29.59 -7.62 -10.43
CA ASN A 86 30.51 -8.69 -10.75
C ASN A 86 30.55 -8.88 -12.28
N GLN A 87 31.52 -8.22 -12.93
CA GLN A 87 31.68 -8.24 -14.37
C GLN A 87 31.97 -9.63 -14.94
N GLU A 88 32.55 -10.55 -14.17
CA GLU A 88 32.76 -11.92 -14.62
C GLU A 88 31.44 -12.67 -14.82
N LEU A 89 30.46 -12.49 -13.92
CA LEU A 89 29.13 -13.08 -14.08
C LEU A 89 28.39 -12.51 -15.30
N VAL A 90 28.54 -11.20 -15.53
CA VAL A 90 27.98 -10.53 -16.71
C VAL A 90 28.63 -11.07 -18.00
N LYS A 91 29.96 -11.20 -18.04
CA LYS A 91 30.68 -11.81 -19.18
C LYS A 91 30.26 -13.25 -19.43
N ILE A 92 30.10 -14.05 -18.38
CA ILE A 92 29.62 -15.44 -18.49
C ILE A 92 28.23 -15.45 -19.12
N ALA A 93 27.31 -14.60 -18.66
CA ALA A 93 25.99 -14.46 -19.24
C ALA A 93 26.05 -14.08 -20.73
N HIS A 94 26.85 -13.07 -21.10
CA HIS A 94 27.01 -12.65 -22.50
C HIS A 94 27.68 -13.70 -23.39
N SER A 95 28.59 -14.49 -22.85
CA SER A 95 29.27 -15.57 -23.60
C SER A 95 28.41 -16.82 -23.79
N SER A 96 27.33 -16.93 -23.01
CA SER A 96 26.43 -18.08 -23.07
C SER A 96 25.49 -17.94 -24.27
N ALA A 97 25.29 -19.03 -25.02
CA ALA A 97 24.41 -19.00 -26.18
C ALA A 97 22.94 -18.69 -25.79
N LYS A 98 22.51 -19.11 -24.59
CA LYS A 98 21.21 -18.82 -23.99
C LYS A 98 21.35 -18.81 -22.47
N ASN A 99 20.66 -17.88 -21.81
CA ASN A 99 20.53 -17.81 -20.35
C ASN A 99 19.07 -18.00 -19.96
N ILE A 100 18.82 -18.77 -18.91
CA ILE A 100 17.48 -18.95 -18.36
C ILE A 100 17.51 -18.45 -16.92
N PHE A 101 16.88 -17.31 -16.69
CA PHE A 101 16.70 -16.74 -15.35
C PHE A 101 15.35 -17.17 -14.80
N MET A 102 15.36 -17.81 -13.63
CA MET A 102 14.14 -18.27 -12.97
C MET A 102 13.97 -17.51 -11.66
N ASP A 103 13.13 -16.47 -11.67
CA ASP A 103 12.71 -15.74 -10.49
C ASP A 103 11.19 -15.57 -10.50
N ALA A 104 10.55 -15.84 -9.37
CA ALA A 104 9.10 -15.72 -9.23
C ALA A 104 8.63 -14.27 -9.03
N THR A 105 9.52 -13.39 -8.57
CA THR A 105 9.21 -11.99 -8.26
C THR A 105 10.29 -11.04 -8.79
N GLY A 106 11.09 -11.49 -9.75
CA GLY A 106 12.15 -10.68 -10.35
C GLY A 106 11.57 -9.60 -11.26
N ASP A 107 12.26 -8.46 -11.31
CA ASP A 107 11.95 -7.37 -12.24
C ASP A 107 12.80 -7.49 -13.51
N VAL A 108 12.12 -7.48 -14.66
CA VAL A 108 12.77 -7.57 -15.98
C VAL A 108 13.60 -6.32 -16.27
N GLU A 109 13.14 -5.14 -15.84
CA GLU A 109 13.89 -3.90 -16.03
C GLU A 109 15.18 -3.90 -15.22
N PHE A 110 15.13 -4.40 -13.99
CA PHE A 110 16.32 -4.59 -13.17
C PHE A 110 17.30 -5.61 -13.76
N LEU A 111 16.80 -6.75 -14.28
CA LEU A 111 17.64 -7.74 -14.97
C LEU A 111 18.33 -7.14 -16.20
N ARG A 112 17.57 -6.39 -17.01
CA ARG A 112 18.10 -5.64 -18.15
C ARG A 112 19.21 -4.70 -17.73
N ALA A 113 18.98 -3.92 -16.68
CA ALA A 113 19.95 -2.94 -16.16
C ALA A 113 21.26 -3.61 -15.73
N ILE A 114 21.18 -4.74 -14.99
CA ILE A 114 22.37 -5.48 -14.56
C ILE A 114 23.16 -6.07 -15.73
N LEU A 115 22.46 -6.65 -16.71
CA LEU A 115 23.11 -7.29 -17.86
C LEU A 115 23.62 -6.29 -18.90
N GLY A 116 23.09 -5.06 -18.90
CA GLY A 116 23.44 -4.03 -19.87
C GLY A 116 22.93 -4.34 -21.28
N VAL A 117 21.76 -4.99 -21.39
CA VAL A 117 21.11 -5.37 -22.67
C VAL A 117 19.89 -4.50 -22.95
N SER A 118 19.31 -4.61 -24.15
CA SER A 118 18.02 -4.00 -24.47
C SER A 118 16.84 -4.88 -24.02
N MET A 119 15.64 -4.30 -23.85
CA MET A 119 14.44 -5.09 -23.49
C MET A 119 14.08 -6.12 -24.55
N ASP A 120 14.34 -5.83 -25.83
CA ASP A 120 14.04 -6.71 -26.96
C ASP A 120 14.91 -7.99 -26.98
N GLU A 121 16.00 -8.01 -26.19
CA GLU A 121 16.86 -9.18 -26.02
C GLU A 121 16.38 -10.13 -24.89
N ILE A 122 15.35 -9.73 -24.12
CA ILE A 122 14.85 -10.52 -23.00
C ILE A 122 13.45 -11.05 -23.34
N ASP A 123 13.38 -12.36 -23.59
CA ASP A 123 12.11 -13.09 -23.65
C ASP A 123 11.55 -13.29 -22.24
N HIS A 124 10.58 -12.45 -21.85
CA HIS A 124 9.88 -12.60 -20.57
C HIS A 124 8.72 -13.58 -20.69
N VAL A 125 8.83 -14.71 -19.98
CA VAL A 125 7.77 -15.71 -19.89
C VAL A 125 7.22 -15.74 -18.47
N ALA A 126 5.97 -15.31 -18.31
CA ALA A 126 5.24 -15.38 -17.05
C ALA A 126 3.96 -16.20 -17.22
N GLN A 127 3.53 -16.86 -16.14
CA GLN A 127 2.20 -17.45 -16.09
C GLN A 127 1.19 -16.35 -15.77
N GLU A 128 0.19 -16.16 -16.64
CA GLU A 128 -0.91 -15.24 -16.38
C GLU A 128 -1.65 -15.68 -15.11
N ASP A 129 -1.79 -14.79 -14.13
CA ASP A 129 -2.54 -15.10 -12.91
C ASP A 129 -4.04 -15.06 -13.24
N PRO A 130 -4.77 -16.19 -13.13
CA PRO A 130 -6.19 -16.28 -13.53
C PRO A 130 -7.13 -15.32 -12.77
N ASP A 131 -6.66 -14.74 -11.66
CA ASP A 131 -7.41 -13.76 -10.88
C ASP A 131 -7.30 -12.32 -11.40
N THR A 132 -6.42 -12.06 -12.37
CA THR A 132 -6.40 -10.80 -13.14
C THR A 132 -7.18 -10.90 -14.46
N ASN A 133 -7.30 -12.10 -15.03
CA ASN A 133 -8.18 -12.38 -16.16
C ASN A 133 -8.61 -13.86 -16.12
N LYS A 134 -9.92 -14.09 -15.98
CA LYS A 134 -10.56 -15.42 -15.97
C LYS A 134 -10.42 -16.14 -17.33
N LEU A 135 -9.22 -16.64 -17.67
CA LEU A 135 -9.04 -17.44 -18.89
C LEU A 135 -8.31 -18.76 -18.69
N PHE A 136 -7.73 -19.01 -17.51
CA PHE A 136 -7.30 -20.36 -17.13
C PHE A 136 -7.62 -20.59 -15.66
N ALA A 137 -8.83 -21.00 -15.33
CA ALA A 137 -9.21 -21.39 -13.97
C ALA A 137 -8.42 -22.63 -13.53
N VAL A 138 -7.15 -22.42 -13.15
CA VAL A 138 -6.40 -23.39 -12.35
C VAL A 138 -7.16 -23.47 -11.04
N GLU A 139 -7.66 -24.65 -10.71
CA GLU A 139 -8.40 -24.90 -9.48
C GLU A 139 -7.45 -24.75 -8.28
N LYS A 140 -7.23 -23.50 -7.85
CA LYS A 140 -6.37 -23.12 -6.72
C LYS A 140 -7.13 -23.27 -5.39
N ALA A 141 -6.39 -23.18 -4.28
CA ALA A 141 -6.97 -22.94 -2.96
C ALA A 141 -7.74 -21.61 -2.91
N ASP A 142 -8.75 -21.54 -2.06
CA ASP A 142 -9.45 -20.29 -1.74
C ASP A 142 -8.60 -19.48 -0.76
N LEU A 143 -7.88 -18.46 -1.27
CA LEU A 143 -6.97 -17.63 -0.50
C LEU A 143 -7.63 -16.32 -0.10
N SER A 144 -7.76 -16.10 1.20
CA SER A 144 -8.17 -14.79 1.74
C SER A 144 -6.97 -14.05 2.31
N ILE A 145 -6.83 -12.77 1.94
CA ILE A 145 -5.77 -11.90 2.45
C ILE A 145 -6.40 -10.77 3.26
N THR A 146 -5.97 -10.64 4.51
CA THR A 146 -6.39 -9.59 5.44
C THR A 146 -5.19 -8.76 5.85
N GLN A 147 -5.28 -7.43 5.68
CA GLN A 147 -4.27 -6.48 6.10
C GLN A 147 -4.70 -5.76 7.38
N VAL A 148 -3.84 -5.78 8.40
CA VAL A 148 -4.03 -5.03 9.65
C VAL A 148 -3.31 -3.68 9.53
N CYS A 149 -4.07 -2.61 9.26
CA CYS A 149 -3.53 -1.34 8.77
C CYS A 149 -3.26 -0.28 9.86
N ASP A 150 -3.52 -0.55 11.13
CA ASP A 150 -3.40 0.44 12.24
C ASP A 150 -2.29 0.10 13.26
N LEU A 151 -1.38 -0.79 12.88
CA LEU A 151 -0.19 -1.17 13.67
C LEU A 151 1.09 -0.47 13.20
N GLY A 152 1.04 0.34 12.12
CA GLY A 152 2.21 0.91 11.46
C GLY A 152 3.05 -0.14 10.73
N ARG A 153 4.27 0.22 10.29
CA ARG A 153 5.15 -0.67 9.51
C ARG A 153 5.71 -1.87 10.27
N LEU A 154 5.61 -1.90 11.60
CA LEU A 154 6.10 -3.02 12.44
C LEU A 154 7.54 -3.49 12.12
N GLY A 155 8.44 -2.53 11.85
CA GLY A 155 9.85 -2.81 11.54
C GLY A 155 10.65 -3.38 12.73
N GLN A 156 11.96 -3.56 12.52
CA GLN A 156 12.86 -4.11 13.54
C GLN A 156 12.94 -3.29 14.84
N ARG A 157 12.70 -1.97 14.74
CA ARG A 157 12.63 -1.06 15.89
C ARG A 157 11.17 -0.69 16.10
N ARG A 158 10.59 -1.21 17.20
CA ARG A 158 9.19 -0.97 17.56
C ARG A 158 9.04 -0.70 19.05
N GLY A 159 8.06 0.13 19.38
CA GLY A 159 7.75 0.49 20.77
C GLY A 159 7.00 -0.62 21.51
N GLY A 160 7.04 -0.61 22.85
CA GLY A 160 6.41 -1.63 23.68
C GLY A 160 4.90 -1.77 23.46
N ASN A 161 4.19 -0.65 23.27
CA ASN A 161 2.75 -0.68 22.97
C ASN A 161 2.44 -1.31 21.61
N GLN A 162 3.24 -0.97 20.58
CA GLN A 162 3.09 -1.51 19.24
C GLN A 162 3.33 -3.03 19.22
N GLN A 163 4.36 -3.51 19.93
CA GLN A 163 4.62 -4.95 20.09
C GLN A 163 3.49 -5.65 20.85
N LYS A 164 3.00 -5.06 21.94
CA LYS A 164 1.90 -5.62 22.73
C LYS A 164 0.65 -5.82 21.89
N ARG A 165 0.27 -4.81 21.09
CA ARG A 165 -0.89 -4.88 20.19
C ARG A 165 -0.71 -5.93 19.09
N ALA A 166 0.47 -5.97 18.45
CA ALA A 166 0.78 -6.98 17.44
C ALA A 166 0.70 -8.41 18.02
N ASN A 167 1.27 -8.64 19.21
CA ASN A 167 1.19 -9.93 19.89
C ASN A 167 -0.26 -10.32 20.19
N ALA A 168 -1.08 -9.39 20.68
CA ALA A 168 -2.50 -9.67 20.94
C ALA A 168 -3.25 -10.14 19.67
N VAL A 169 -2.99 -9.49 18.52
CA VAL A 169 -3.55 -9.92 17.22
C VAL A 169 -3.05 -11.32 16.84
N ILE A 170 -1.75 -11.57 16.94
CA ILE A 170 -1.14 -12.87 16.62
C ILE A 170 -1.73 -13.97 17.50
N ASP A 171 -1.85 -13.73 18.81
CA ASP A 171 -2.40 -14.69 19.77
C ASP A 171 -3.86 -15.00 19.46
N ALA A 172 -4.66 -13.98 19.10
CA ALA A 172 -6.06 -14.17 18.71
C ALA A 172 -6.18 -15.02 17.43
N ILE A 173 -5.34 -14.79 16.42
CA ILE A 173 -5.32 -15.59 15.19
C ILE A 173 -4.88 -17.03 15.48
N LYS A 174 -3.83 -17.21 16.28
CA LYS A 174 -3.32 -18.54 16.69
C LYS A 174 -4.37 -19.34 17.48
N GLN A 175 -5.24 -18.69 18.26
CA GLN A 175 -6.33 -19.36 18.97
C GLN A 175 -7.45 -19.84 18.05
N GLN A 176 -7.68 -19.16 16.93
CA GLN A 176 -8.77 -19.47 15.99
C GLN A 176 -8.37 -20.50 14.93
N SER A 177 -7.08 -20.61 14.63
CA SER A 177 -6.56 -21.42 13.54
C SER A 177 -5.76 -22.62 14.05
N LYS A 178 -6.03 -23.81 13.50
CA LYS A 178 -5.36 -25.07 13.92
C LYS A 178 -3.90 -25.18 13.45
N SER A 179 -3.57 -24.55 12.33
CA SER A 179 -2.25 -24.62 11.69
C SER A 179 -1.84 -23.21 11.27
N VAL A 180 -0.94 -22.61 12.05
CA VAL A 180 -0.51 -21.22 11.89
C VAL A 180 1.01 -21.13 11.90
N ALA A 181 1.55 -20.37 10.96
CA ALA A 181 2.93 -19.93 10.98
C ALA A 181 3.01 -18.41 10.99
N THR A 182 4.10 -17.88 11.52
CA THR A 182 4.35 -16.44 11.52
C THR A 182 5.73 -16.15 10.94
N ILE A 183 5.80 -15.34 9.90
CA ILE A 183 7.05 -14.76 9.41
C ILE A 183 7.22 -13.39 10.06
N ARG A 184 8.39 -13.15 10.68
CA ARG A 184 8.68 -11.92 11.42
C ARG A 184 10.17 -11.58 11.43
N PHE A 185 10.55 -10.42 11.95
CA PHE A 185 11.98 -10.08 12.08
C PHE A 185 12.69 -10.92 13.15
N LYS A 186 13.93 -11.35 12.87
CA LYS A 186 14.78 -12.12 13.80
C LYS A 186 14.85 -11.48 15.20
N LYS A 187 15.05 -10.16 15.27
CA LYS A 187 15.15 -9.41 16.53
C LYS A 187 13.92 -9.55 17.45
N VAL A 188 12.77 -9.92 16.89
CA VAL A 188 11.51 -10.05 17.61
C VAL A 188 11.15 -11.52 17.86
N THR A 189 11.81 -12.43 17.15
CA THR A 189 11.71 -13.86 17.38
C THR A 189 12.47 -14.18 18.67
N LYS A 190 11.76 -14.40 19.79
CA LYS A 190 12.38 -14.93 21.01
C LYS A 190 12.47 -16.45 20.85
N GLU A 191 13.70 -16.95 20.68
CA GLU A 191 14.04 -18.28 20.14
C GLU A 191 13.47 -19.50 20.88
N GLN A 192 12.92 -19.36 22.08
CA GLN A 192 12.64 -20.54 22.91
C GLN A 192 11.21 -21.11 22.82
N ASN A 193 10.20 -20.38 22.31
CA ASN A 193 8.81 -20.84 22.41
C ASN A 193 7.93 -20.72 21.14
N ASP A 194 8.46 -20.26 20.00
CA ASP A 194 7.67 -20.14 18.77
C ASP A 194 8.22 -21.05 17.67
N ARG A 195 7.93 -22.36 17.78
CA ARG A 195 8.37 -23.41 16.83
C ARG A 195 7.92 -23.16 15.38
N PHE A 196 6.96 -22.26 15.17
CA PHE A 196 6.45 -21.85 13.85
C PHE A 196 6.70 -20.34 13.57
N ALA A 197 7.71 -19.74 14.21
CA ALA A 197 8.22 -18.42 13.85
C ALA A 197 9.37 -18.54 12.85
N TYR A 198 9.11 -18.05 11.64
CA TYR A 198 10.07 -17.94 10.55
C TYR A 198 10.58 -16.50 10.45
N ARG A 199 11.78 -16.31 9.91
CA ARG A 199 12.45 -15.01 9.84
C ARG A 199 12.41 -14.45 8.43
N TRP A 200 12.08 -13.17 8.32
CA TRP A 200 12.27 -12.40 7.09
C TRP A 200 13.70 -12.56 6.56
N TYR A 201 13.84 -12.73 5.24
CA TYR A 201 15.09 -12.91 4.48
C TYR A 201 15.90 -14.17 4.77
N VAL A 202 15.46 -15.03 5.69
CA VAL A 202 16.14 -16.29 6.01
C VAL A 202 15.22 -17.44 5.66
N GLU A 203 14.25 -17.74 6.53
CA GLU A 203 13.32 -18.83 6.25
C GLU A 203 12.15 -18.43 5.35
N SER A 204 11.83 -17.13 5.22
CA SER A 204 10.80 -16.67 4.26
C SER A 204 11.14 -17.04 2.81
N ARG A 205 12.42 -17.22 2.49
CA ARG A 205 12.93 -17.53 1.14
C ARG A 205 13.34 -18.99 0.93
N ALA A 206 13.70 -19.73 1.98
CA ALA A 206 14.47 -20.97 1.84
C ALA A 206 13.81 -22.27 2.38
N THR A 207 12.56 -22.23 2.85
CA THR A 207 11.90 -23.43 3.40
C THR A 207 10.63 -23.81 2.64
N ASN A 208 10.32 -25.12 2.64
CA ASN A 208 9.01 -25.66 2.22
C ASN A 208 8.13 -26.01 3.44
N ASP A 209 8.59 -25.71 4.65
CA ASP A 209 7.93 -26.08 5.90
C ASP A 209 6.53 -25.46 6.05
N LEU A 210 6.25 -24.41 5.29
CA LEU A 210 4.98 -23.68 5.27
C LEU A 210 3.91 -24.30 4.34
N GLU A 211 4.24 -25.31 3.54
CA GLU A 211 3.32 -25.90 2.55
C GLU A 211 2.07 -26.52 3.21
N THR A 212 2.16 -26.94 4.47
CA THR A 212 1.06 -27.57 5.22
C THR A 212 0.28 -26.59 6.10
N VAL A 213 0.67 -25.31 6.12
CA VAL A 213 0.08 -24.29 7.00
C VAL A 213 -1.18 -23.70 6.36
N ASN A 214 -2.28 -23.58 7.11
CA ASN A 214 -3.51 -23.00 6.55
C ASN A 214 -3.57 -21.48 6.74
N THR A 215 -2.94 -20.97 7.79
CA THR A 215 -2.94 -19.55 8.13
C THR A 215 -1.51 -19.04 8.25
N LEU A 216 -1.12 -18.11 7.40
CA LEU A 216 0.18 -17.45 7.44
C LEU A 216 0.03 -16.03 7.98
N ILE A 217 0.83 -15.69 8.99
CA ILE A 217 0.92 -14.32 9.51
C ILE A 217 2.23 -13.72 9.04
N LEU A 218 2.17 -12.59 8.37
CA LEU A 218 3.31 -11.79 7.96
C LEU A 218 3.41 -10.58 8.89
N GLU A 219 4.32 -10.62 9.86
CA GLU A 219 4.50 -9.57 10.86
C GLU A 219 5.61 -8.60 10.46
N GLY A 220 5.21 -7.37 10.13
CA GLY A 220 6.11 -6.29 9.74
C GLY A 220 6.27 -6.16 8.23
N THR A 221 6.51 -4.93 7.80
CA THR A 221 6.92 -4.62 6.43
C THR A 221 8.38 -5.07 6.25
N PRO A 222 8.68 -6.00 5.33
CA PRO A 222 10.03 -6.45 5.08
C PRO A 222 10.79 -5.36 4.30
N THR A 223 11.23 -4.32 5.00
CA THR A 223 12.11 -3.30 4.44
C THR A 223 13.56 -3.77 4.52
N PRO A 224 14.26 -3.96 3.38
CA PRO A 224 15.67 -4.33 3.38
C PRO A 224 16.54 -3.18 3.90
N ASN A 225 17.85 -3.40 3.97
CA ASN A 225 18.78 -2.31 4.26
C ASN A 225 18.74 -1.29 3.12
N LEU A 226 18.27 -0.07 3.38
CA LEU A 226 18.13 0.97 2.37
C LEU A 226 19.47 1.35 1.72
N GLU A 227 20.58 1.26 2.45
CA GLU A 227 21.90 1.55 1.88
C GLU A 227 22.38 0.43 0.96
N GLN A 228 22.00 -0.81 1.26
CA GLN A 228 22.23 -1.93 0.33
C GLN A 228 21.38 -1.77 -0.93
N LEU A 229 20.09 -1.42 -0.80
CA LEU A 229 19.25 -1.16 -1.96
C LEU A 229 19.78 0.02 -2.79
N ARG A 230 20.30 1.06 -2.14
CA ARG A 230 20.94 2.19 -2.81
C ARG A 230 22.18 1.75 -3.59
N SER A 231 22.99 0.86 -3.01
CA SER A 231 24.19 0.36 -3.68
C SER A 231 23.86 -0.56 -4.86
N GLU A 232 22.84 -1.42 -4.72
CA GLU A 232 22.31 -2.26 -5.80
C GLU A 232 21.75 -1.41 -6.95
N PHE A 233 20.93 -0.40 -6.62
CA PHE A 233 20.42 0.55 -7.60
C PHE A 233 21.55 1.28 -8.34
N ALA A 234 22.54 1.79 -7.60
CA ALA A 234 23.65 2.51 -8.21
C ALA A 234 24.50 1.64 -9.13
N CYS A 235 24.72 0.37 -8.73
CA CYS A 235 25.42 -0.60 -9.56
C CYS A 235 24.63 -0.97 -10.82
N ALA A 236 23.33 -1.18 -10.72
CA ALA A 236 22.49 -1.59 -11.85
C ALA A 236 22.24 -0.45 -12.85
N TYR A 237 21.95 0.76 -12.36
CA TYR A 237 21.55 1.89 -13.19
C TYR A 237 22.67 2.88 -13.50
N GLY A 238 23.90 2.64 -12.99
CA GLY A 238 25.06 3.47 -13.26
C GLY A 238 25.01 4.86 -12.62
N ARG A 239 24.12 5.10 -11.64
CA ARG A 239 23.95 6.39 -10.97
C ARG A 239 23.51 6.23 -9.52
N VAL A 240 24.01 7.08 -8.64
CA VAL A 240 23.55 7.13 -7.23
C VAL A 240 22.19 7.84 -7.18
N PRO A 241 21.17 7.28 -6.51
CA PRO A 241 19.86 7.93 -6.39
C PRO A 241 19.88 9.02 -5.33
N ASP A 242 19.20 10.13 -5.63
CA ASP A 242 18.93 11.20 -4.66
C ASP A 242 17.83 10.78 -3.67
N ASN A 243 17.65 11.56 -2.59
CA ASN A 243 16.67 11.23 -1.54
C ASN A 243 15.22 11.23 -2.02
N ASP A 244 14.89 12.03 -3.04
CA ASP A 244 13.53 12.17 -3.57
C ASP A 244 13.31 11.41 -4.90
N ASP A 245 14.30 10.61 -5.31
CA ASP A 245 14.30 9.86 -6.55
C ASP A 245 13.11 8.89 -6.62
N GLU A 246 12.20 9.13 -7.58
CA GLU A 246 11.01 8.33 -7.79
C GLU A 246 11.35 6.91 -8.27
N ALA A 247 12.32 6.77 -9.17
CA ALA A 247 12.74 5.46 -9.66
C ALA A 247 13.35 4.62 -8.53
N PHE A 248 14.08 5.25 -7.60
CA PHE A 248 14.60 4.54 -6.43
C PHE A 248 13.50 4.15 -5.44
N ARG A 249 12.48 5.01 -5.25
CA ARG A 249 11.30 4.66 -4.44
C ARG A 249 10.55 3.46 -5.02
N LEU A 250 10.30 3.47 -6.32
CA LEU A 250 9.67 2.34 -7.01
C LEU A 250 10.51 1.07 -6.93
N PHE A 251 11.83 1.19 -7.04
CA PHE A 251 12.75 0.06 -6.83
C PHE A 251 12.63 -0.51 -5.41
N ILE A 252 12.63 0.34 -4.37
CA ILE A 252 12.42 -0.11 -2.99
C ILE A 252 11.06 -0.78 -2.83
N ASP A 253 10.01 -0.19 -3.39
CA ASP A 253 8.65 -0.71 -3.28
C ASP A 253 8.53 -2.09 -3.92
N HIS A 254 9.12 -2.27 -5.11
CA HIS A 254 9.21 -3.56 -5.76
C HIS A 254 9.92 -4.60 -4.88
N GLN A 255 11.05 -4.25 -4.26
CA GLN A 255 11.78 -5.18 -3.37
C GLN A 255 10.97 -5.58 -2.13
N ILE A 256 10.21 -4.65 -1.54
CA ILE A 256 9.34 -4.94 -0.39
C ILE A 256 8.19 -5.86 -0.81
N LEU A 257 7.52 -5.53 -1.93
CA LEU A 257 6.39 -6.32 -2.44
C LEU A 257 6.83 -7.71 -2.86
N ALA A 258 7.98 -7.85 -3.52
CA ALA A 258 8.58 -9.12 -3.87
C ALA A 258 8.72 -10.05 -2.65
N GLU A 259 9.20 -9.55 -1.51
CA GLU A 259 9.27 -10.35 -0.28
C GLU A 259 7.90 -10.80 0.23
N ILE A 260 6.90 -9.93 0.14
CA ILE A 260 5.53 -10.23 0.57
C ILE A 260 4.94 -11.32 -0.34
N HIS A 261 5.04 -11.14 -1.66
CA HIS A 261 4.60 -12.10 -2.68
C HIS A 261 5.28 -13.46 -2.51
N GLN A 262 6.61 -13.50 -2.39
CA GLN A 262 7.35 -14.73 -2.17
C GLN A 262 6.89 -15.45 -0.90
N SER A 263 6.61 -14.70 0.17
CA SER A 263 6.16 -15.25 1.45
C SER A 263 4.75 -15.83 1.36
N ILE A 264 3.82 -15.15 0.69
CA ILE A 264 2.47 -15.66 0.42
C ILE A 264 2.54 -16.93 -0.45
N GLY A 265 3.41 -16.92 -1.46
CA GLY A 265 3.64 -18.07 -2.35
C GLY A 265 4.10 -19.35 -1.64
N ARG A 266 4.62 -19.25 -0.40
CA ARG A 266 4.99 -20.42 0.43
C ARG A 266 3.82 -21.29 0.82
N LEU A 267 2.60 -20.77 0.78
CA LEU A 267 1.39 -21.55 0.99
C LEU A 267 1.08 -22.52 -0.15
N ARG A 268 1.73 -22.39 -1.31
CA ARG A 268 1.57 -23.24 -2.50
C ARG A 268 0.10 -23.45 -2.89
N THR A 269 -0.64 -22.35 -2.99
CA THR A 269 -2.10 -22.33 -3.26
C THR A 269 -2.50 -23.17 -4.48
N SER A 270 -1.65 -23.19 -5.53
CA SER A 270 -1.85 -23.98 -6.74
C SER A 270 -1.83 -25.50 -6.52
N ARG A 271 -1.21 -25.99 -5.44
CA ARG A 271 -1.16 -27.41 -5.09
C ARG A 271 -2.24 -27.84 -4.09
N ARG A 272 -3.03 -26.90 -3.60
CA ARG A 272 -3.94 -27.08 -2.44
C ARG A 272 -5.40 -26.80 -2.80
N LYS A 273 -5.80 -27.27 -3.96
CA LYS A 273 -7.14 -27.18 -4.51
C LYS A 273 -8.22 -27.49 -3.47
N GLY A 274 -9.23 -26.63 -3.39
CA GLY A 274 -10.39 -26.78 -2.49
C GLY A 274 -10.11 -26.54 -1.00
N GLN A 275 -8.87 -26.20 -0.63
CA GLN A 275 -8.54 -25.81 0.74
C GLN A 275 -8.78 -24.31 0.94
N GLN A 276 -9.16 -23.93 2.15
CA GLN A 276 -9.25 -22.53 2.57
C GLN A 276 -7.94 -22.11 3.23
N LEU A 277 -7.32 -21.07 2.67
CA LEU A 277 -6.07 -20.52 3.14
C LEU A 277 -6.27 -19.05 3.55
N GLN A 278 -5.53 -18.63 4.56
CA GLN A 278 -5.62 -17.28 5.09
C GLN A 278 -4.23 -16.66 5.24
N VAL A 279 -4.10 -15.41 4.83
CA VAL A 279 -2.92 -14.60 5.08
C VAL A 279 -3.34 -13.38 5.89
N PHE A 280 -2.65 -13.15 7.00
CA PHE A 280 -2.75 -11.92 7.77
C PHE A 280 -1.46 -11.12 7.61
N TYR A 281 -1.52 -10.00 6.92
CA TYR A 281 -0.42 -9.05 6.82
C TYR A 281 -0.55 -7.98 7.90
N LEU A 282 0.35 -8.00 8.88
CA LEU A 282 0.42 -7.02 9.96
C LEU A 282 1.45 -5.97 9.57
N GLY A 283 1.00 -4.93 8.85
CA GLY A 283 1.84 -3.87 8.37
C GLY A 283 1.02 -2.80 7.64
N ASP A 284 1.33 -1.54 7.92
CA ASP A 284 0.77 -0.39 7.21
C ASP A 284 1.68 -0.04 6.03
N TYR A 285 1.54 -0.82 4.96
CA TYR A 285 2.25 -0.67 3.70
C TYR A 285 1.30 -0.98 2.55
N PRO A 286 1.25 -0.15 1.49
CA PRO A 286 0.34 -0.36 0.38
C PRO A 286 0.68 -1.68 -0.33
N LEU A 287 -0.34 -2.51 -0.56
CA LEU A 287 -0.22 -3.76 -1.32
C LEU A 287 -0.67 -3.52 -2.76
N ASP A 288 0.00 -4.16 -3.70
CA ASP A 288 -0.29 -4.14 -5.14
C ASP A 288 -1.38 -5.16 -5.54
N PHE A 289 -1.96 -5.85 -4.56
CA PHE A 289 -3.06 -6.79 -4.74
C PHE A 289 -4.21 -6.55 -3.74
N PRO A 290 -5.43 -6.99 -4.05
CA PRO A 290 -6.58 -6.82 -3.16
C PRO A 290 -6.38 -7.50 -1.81
N ALA A 291 -6.55 -6.74 -0.73
CA ALA A 291 -6.57 -7.26 0.64
C ALA A 291 -7.70 -6.63 1.44
N LYS A 292 -8.34 -7.41 2.30
CA LYS A 292 -9.34 -6.90 3.24
C LYS A 292 -8.62 -6.11 4.34
N GLN A 293 -8.78 -4.79 4.34
CA GLN A 293 -8.23 -3.95 5.40
C GLN A 293 -9.11 -4.02 6.66
N VAL A 294 -8.48 -4.24 7.81
CA VAL A 294 -9.12 -4.26 9.13
C VAL A 294 -8.23 -3.57 10.15
N LYS A 295 -8.84 -3.05 11.21
CA LYS A 295 -8.08 -2.61 12.40
C LYS A 295 -7.73 -3.79 13.30
N ALA A 296 -6.63 -3.67 14.03
CA ALA A 296 -6.21 -4.63 15.04
C ALA A 296 -7.30 -4.88 16.10
N SER A 297 -8.04 -3.82 16.48
CA SER A 297 -9.15 -3.89 17.43
C SER A 297 -10.35 -4.70 16.95
N GLU A 298 -10.50 -4.86 15.63
CA GLU A 298 -11.59 -5.65 15.03
C GLU A 298 -11.28 -7.15 15.08
N ILE A 299 -10.00 -7.52 15.05
CA ILE A 299 -9.56 -8.90 15.26
C ILE A 299 -9.68 -9.26 16.75
N THR A 300 -9.18 -8.37 17.61
CA THR A 300 -9.16 -8.63 19.05
C THR A 300 -9.19 -7.35 19.89
N ARG A 301 -9.94 -7.37 21.00
CA ARG A 301 -10.14 -6.18 21.84
C ARG A 301 -8.87 -5.76 22.54
N GLU A 302 -8.00 -6.71 22.86
CA GLU A 302 -6.72 -6.55 23.53
C GLU A 302 -5.71 -5.75 22.70
N ALA A 303 -5.93 -5.66 21.38
CA ALA A 303 -5.11 -4.87 20.46
C ALA A 303 -5.66 -3.46 20.21
N SER A 304 -6.69 -3.02 20.94
CA SER A 304 -7.22 -1.66 20.81
C SER A 304 -6.20 -0.61 21.24
N THR A 305 -6.19 0.53 20.57
CA THR A 305 -5.49 1.73 21.10
C THR A 305 -6.15 2.22 22.39
N ASN A 306 -5.43 3.06 23.15
CA ASN A 306 -6.00 3.70 24.34
C ASN A 306 -7.26 4.52 24.01
N ASP A 307 -7.24 5.22 22.87
CA ASP A 307 -8.36 6.01 22.38
C ASP A 307 -9.56 5.13 21.99
N GLU A 308 -9.32 4.01 21.31
CA GLU A 308 -10.39 3.06 20.95
C GLU A 308 -10.97 2.37 22.19
N SER A 309 -10.13 1.99 23.16
CA SER A 309 -10.65 1.44 24.43
C SER A 309 -11.46 2.47 25.18
N PHE A 310 -10.98 3.72 25.24
CA PHE A 310 -11.72 4.83 25.84
C PHE A 310 -13.07 5.03 25.14
N ASP A 311 -13.09 5.14 23.81
CA ASP A 311 -14.32 5.36 23.03
C ASP A 311 -15.32 4.24 23.25
N ARG A 312 -14.86 2.99 23.28
CA ARG A 312 -15.70 1.82 23.52
C ARG A 312 -16.31 1.83 24.92
N GLU A 313 -15.49 2.04 25.95
CA GLU A 313 -15.95 2.08 27.34
C GLU A 313 -16.94 3.22 27.59
N ILE A 314 -16.67 4.39 27.02
CA ILE A 314 -17.53 5.57 27.10
C ILE A 314 -18.83 5.37 26.33
N SER A 315 -18.78 4.84 25.11
CA SER A 315 -19.97 4.56 24.30
C SER A 315 -20.87 3.54 25.00
N ALA A 316 -20.29 2.45 25.53
CA ALA A 316 -21.04 1.45 26.30
C ALA A 316 -21.68 2.05 27.57
N ALA A 317 -20.97 2.94 28.28
CA ALA A 317 -21.53 3.64 29.43
C ALA A 317 -22.67 4.60 29.05
N ILE A 318 -22.53 5.34 27.94
CA ILE A 318 -23.58 6.22 27.41
C ILE A 318 -24.82 5.39 27.06
N GLU A 319 -24.68 4.29 26.33
CA GLU A 319 -25.82 3.42 25.97
C GLU A 319 -26.54 2.86 27.20
N ARG A 320 -25.80 2.42 28.22
CA ARG A 320 -26.38 1.95 29.49
C ARG A 320 -27.17 3.06 30.19
N LEU A 321 -26.62 4.28 30.23
CA LEU A 321 -27.29 5.43 30.85
C LEU A 321 -28.52 5.88 30.07
N LEU A 322 -28.46 5.88 28.73
CA LEU A 322 -29.61 6.21 27.89
C LEU A 322 -30.74 5.20 28.06
N LYS A 323 -30.42 3.90 28.12
CA LYS A 323 -31.40 2.85 28.41
C LYS A 323 -32.00 2.98 29.81
N ARG A 324 -31.17 3.27 30.83
CA ARG A 324 -31.62 3.41 32.23
C ARG A 324 -32.49 4.64 32.45
N ASN A 325 -32.20 5.74 31.75
CA ASN A 325 -32.85 7.03 31.95
C ASN A 325 -33.82 7.39 30.81
N ASN A 326 -34.37 6.42 30.08
CA ASN A 326 -35.35 6.61 29.00
C ASN A 326 -34.96 7.71 27.99
N GLY A 327 -33.71 7.67 27.51
CA GLY A 327 -33.21 8.61 26.50
C GLY A 327 -32.82 9.99 27.02
N VAL A 328 -32.87 10.25 28.34
CA VAL A 328 -32.36 11.51 28.91
C VAL A 328 -30.85 11.59 28.72
N LYS A 329 -30.40 12.73 28.17
CA LYS A 329 -28.98 13.00 27.90
C LYS A 329 -28.13 12.83 29.17
N PRO A 330 -27.15 11.92 29.19
CA PRO A 330 -26.30 11.70 30.36
C PRO A 330 -25.31 12.87 30.57
N SER A 331 -25.02 13.19 31.83
CA SER A 331 -23.98 14.15 32.19
C SER A 331 -22.58 13.52 32.12
N LEU A 332 -21.54 14.32 31.89
CA LEU A 332 -20.15 13.82 31.84
C LEU A 332 -19.72 13.16 33.17
N ARG A 333 -20.23 13.64 34.31
CA ARG A 333 -20.00 13.01 35.62
C ARG A 333 -20.66 11.64 35.74
N ALA A 334 -21.88 11.49 35.22
CA ALA A 334 -22.57 10.21 35.20
C ALA A 334 -21.84 9.20 34.29
N ILE A 335 -21.35 9.65 33.14
CA ILE A 335 -20.56 8.82 32.22
C ILE A 335 -19.25 8.38 32.86
N ALA A 336 -18.52 9.29 33.54
CA ALA A 336 -17.29 8.94 34.27
C ALA A 336 -17.55 7.85 35.31
N LYS A 337 -18.62 8.00 36.11
CA LYS A 337 -19.02 7.01 37.11
C LYS A 337 -19.37 5.65 36.49
N GLU A 338 -20.13 5.63 35.40
CA GLU A 338 -20.59 4.39 34.75
C GLU A 338 -19.52 3.68 33.91
N SER A 339 -18.54 4.43 33.39
CA SER A 339 -17.39 3.89 32.63
C SER A 339 -16.22 3.48 33.52
N GLY A 340 -16.18 3.91 34.79
CA GLY A 340 -15.05 3.70 35.68
C GLY A 340 -13.81 4.55 35.33
N LYS A 341 -13.93 5.51 34.40
CA LYS A 341 -12.86 6.44 34.05
C LYS A 341 -12.83 7.66 34.98
N PRO A 342 -11.66 8.24 35.29
CA PRO A 342 -11.57 9.46 36.06
C PRO A 342 -12.35 10.60 35.39
N THR A 343 -13.09 11.37 36.20
CA THR A 343 -13.87 12.52 35.72
C THR A 343 -12.99 13.55 34.99
N SER A 344 -11.74 13.73 35.43
CA SER A 344 -10.76 14.60 34.77
C SER A 344 -10.47 14.16 33.33
N THR A 345 -10.29 12.87 33.08
CA THR A 345 -10.07 12.29 31.74
C THR A 345 -11.29 12.48 30.84
N VAL A 346 -12.50 12.25 31.38
CA VAL A 346 -13.75 12.44 30.61
C VAL A 346 -13.99 13.91 30.26
N ILE A 347 -13.66 14.83 31.17
CA ILE A 347 -13.75 16.28 30.93
C ILE A 347 -12.70 16.72 29.90
N PHE A 348 -11.47 16.22 30.00
CA PHE A 348 -10.42 16.48 29.03
C PHE A 348 -10.87 16.10 27.61
N HIS A 349 -11.52 14.94 27.45
CA HIS A 349 -12.10 14.49 26.17
C HIS A 349 -13.56 14.94 25.95
N SER A 350 -14.03 16.00 26.62
CA SER A 350 -15.44 16.42 26.61
C SER A 350 -16.03 16.65 25.22
N LYS A 351 -15.26 17.20 24.27
CA LYS A 351 -15.71 17.38 22.86
C LYS A 351 -16.07 16.03 22.22
N LYS A 352 -15.17 15.04 22.35
CA LYS A 352 -15.33 13.68 21.83
C LYS A 352 -16.50 12.96 22.52
N CYS A 353 -16.57 13.04 23.86
CA CYS A 353 -17.69 12.49 24.63
C CYS A 353 -19.03 13.08 24.19
N ASN A 354 -19.11 14.40 23.96
CA ASN A 354 -20.33 15.04 23.49
C ASN A 354 -20.76 14.59 22.08
N GLN A 355 -19.80 14.31 21.18
CA GLN A 355 -20.08 13.73 19.87
C GLN A 355 -20.66 12.31 20.01
N LEU A 356 -20.05 11.47 20.84
CA LEU A 356 -20.55 10.12 21.13
C LEU A 356 -21.96 10.15 21.74
N ILE A 357 -22.23 11.06 22.69
CA ILE A 357 -23.56 11.25 23.27
C ILE A 357 -24.58 11.62 22.19
N LYS A 358 -24.25 12.58 21.31
CA LYS A 358 -25.16 13.01 20.23
C LYS A 358 -25.50 11.83 19.31
N SER A 359 -24.48 11.09 18.87
CA SER A 359 -24.65 9.92 17.99
C SER A 359 -25.51 8.82 18.64
N ALA A 360 -25.21 8.47 19.89
CA ALA A 360 -25.95 7.45 20.63
C ALA A 360 -27.39 7.86 20.92
N LEU A 361 -27.62 9.14 21.25
CA LEU A 361 -28.95 9.68 21.54
C LEU A 361 -29.81 9.75 20.28
N HIS A 362 -29.23 10.14 19.14
CA HIS A 362 -29.90 10.04 17.84
C HIS A 362 -30.30 8.60 17.51
N THR A 363 -29.37 7.65 17.66
CA THR A 363 -29.63 6.22 17.43
C THR A 363 -30.73 5.68 18.36
N TYR A 364 -30.74 6.10 19.62
CA TYR A 364 -31.76 5.70 20.59
C TYR A 364 -33.15 6.23 20.21
N ILE A 365 -33.25 7.51 19.83
CA ILE A 365 -34.52 8.13 19.40
C ILE A 365 -35.05 7.45 18.14
N CYS A 366 -34.21 7.30 17.10
CA CYS A 366 -34.64 6.70 15.83
C CYS A 366 -35.14 5.25 16.01
N LYS A 367 -34.50 4.46 16.88
CA LYS A 367 -34.96 3.09 17.20
C LYS A 367 -36.28 3.07 17.99
N PHE A 368 -36.56 4.10 18.77
CA PHE A 368 -37.81 4.19 19.55
C PHE A 368 -38.97 4.71 18.71
N ASP A 369 -38.73 5.65 17.79
CA ASP A 369 -39.74 6.16 16.86
C ASP A 369 -40.20 5.10 15.84
N GLN A 370 -39.31 4.20 15.43
CA GLN A 370 -39.65 3.01 14.62
C GLN A 370 -40.46 1.94 15.39
N CYS A 371 -40.60 2.07 16.71
CA CYS A 371 -41.35 1.15 17.59
C CYS A 371 -42.67 1.74 18.12
N SER A 372 -43.23 2.77 17.48
CA SER A 372 -44.38 3.51 18.02
C SER A 372 -45.75 2.80 17.85
N GLU A 373 -45.93 1.70 18.58
CA GLU A 373 -47.16 1.42 19.34
C GLU A 373 -46.89 1.70 20.84
N ALA A 374 -46.67 2.96 21.22
CA ALA A 374 -46.62 3.35 22.64
C ALA A 374 -47.10 4.80 22.87
N LYS A 375 -47.88 4.95 23.94
CA LYS A 375 -48.84 6.03 24.26
C LYS A 375 -48.27 7.47 24.38
N PRO A 376 -49.14 8.50 24.22
CA PRO A 376 -48.73 9.90 24.12
C PRO A 376 -48.72 10.61 25.47
N GLN A 377 -47.60 10.61 26.21
CA GLN A 377 -47.52 11.43 27.44
C GLN A 377 -46.21 12.22 27.68
N SER A 378 -45.24 12.26 26.76
CA SER A 378 -44.00 13.03 26.98
C SER A 378 -43.59 13.99 25.85
N GLN A 379 -44.50 14.38 24.96
CA GLN A 379 -44.18 15.19 23.78
C GLN A 379 -43.74 16.65 24.04
N ARG A 380 -43.77 17.18 25.28
CA ARG A 380 -43.38 18.59 25.53
C ARG A 380 -41.87 18.85 25.57
N GLY A 381 -41.02 17.82 25.72
CA GLY A 381 -39.56 17.98 25.80
C GLY A 381 -38.78 17.77 24.51
N ILE A 382 -39.39 17.11 23.51
CA ILE A 382 -38.67 16.54 22.35
C ILE A 382 -38.81 17.43 21.09
N GLN A 383 -39.76 18.36 21.08
CA GLN A 383 -40.14 19.12 19.87
C GLN A 383 -39.22 20.29 19.48
N LYS A 384 -38.08 20.52 20.16
CA LYS A 384 -37.22 21.69 19.91
C LYS A 384 -35.91 21.44 19.17
N HIS A 385 -35.52 20.20 18.85
CA HIS A 385 -34.21 19.93 18.25
C HIS A 385 -34.20 19.07 16.97
N CYS A 386 -35.35 18.85 16.33
CA CYS A 386 -35.40 18.21 15.02
C CYS A 386 -35.39 19.26 13.88
N ASN A 387 -34.40 20.15 13.88
CA ASN A 387 -34.17 21.13 12.82
C ASN A 387 -32.66 21.32 12.68
N GLN A 388 -31.97 20.35 12.09
CA GLN A 388 -30.74 20.57 11.31
C GLN A 388 -30.21 19.23 10.79
N GLU A 389 -29.94 19.22 9.49
CA GLU A 389 -29.19 18.21 8.73
C GLU A 389 -29.93 16.91 8.36
N CYS A 390 -30.89 17.04 7.44
CA CYS A 390 -31.15 15.96 6.48
C CYS A 390 -30.12 16.06 5.35
N ASN A 391 -29.42 14.96 5.07
CA ASN A 391 -28.51 14.82 3.94
C ASN A 391 -29.22 15.15 2.61
N ARG A 392 -28.58 15.96 1.75
CA ARG A 392 -29.13 16.44 0.46
C ARG A 392 -29.76 15.35 -0.45
N PRO A 393 -29.19 14.14 -0.60
CA PRO A 393 -29.78 13.09 -1.46
C PRO A 393 -31.14 12.58 -0.98
N ASP A 394 -31.34 12.52 0.35
CA ASP A 394 -32.60 12.03 0.95
C ASP A 394 -33.73 13.07 0.84
N LEU A 395 -33.35 14.34 0.73
CA LEU A 395 -34.27 15.46 0.62
C LEU A 395 -34.91 15.54 -0.77
N VAL A 396 -34.13 15.32 -1.85
CA VAL A 396 -34.63 15.29 -3.23
C VAL A 396 -35.63 14.14 -3.40
N ALA A 397 -35.30 12.93 -2.90
CA ALA A 397 -36.20 11.78 -2.95
C ALA A 397 -37.52 12.03 -2.18
N SER A 398 -37.44 12.71 -1.03
CA SER A 398 -38.63 13.10 -0.26
C SER A 398 -39.49 14.13 -0.99
N PHE A 399 -38.87 15.12 -1.64
CA PHE A 399 -39.58 16.08 -2.50
C PHE A 399 -40.22 15.41 -3.70
N LYS A 400 -39.54 14.46 -4.38
CA LYS A 400 -40.11 13.68 -5.48
C LYS A 400 -41.40 12.97 -5.08
N LYS A 401 -41.37 12.22 -3.97
CA LYS A 401 -42.56 11.51 -3.46
C LYS A 401 -43.72 12.46 -3.17
N ALA A 402 -43.43 13.61 -2.55
CA ALA A 402 -44.44 14.61 -2.25
C ALA A 402 -45.04 15.25 -3.52
N VAL A 403 -44.22 15.52 -4.53
CA VAL A 403 -44.65 16.07 -5.83
C VAL A 403 -45.56 15.08 -6.56
N VAL A 404 -45.15 13.80 -6.66
CA VAL A 404 -45.96 12.73 -7.27
C VAL A 404 -47.31 12.59 -6.55
N ALA A 405 -47.31 12.56 -5.22
CA ALA A 405 -48.55 12.45 -4.44
C ALA A 405 -49.52 13.63 -4.63
N ILE A 406 -49.00 14.84 -4.95
CA ILE A 406 -49.83 16.01 -5.27
C ILE A 406 -50.37 15.92 -6.69
N TRP A 407 -49.55 15.49 -7.65
CA TRP A 407 -49.96 15.28 -9.05
C TRP A 407 -51.02 14.19 -9.19
N GLU A 408 -50.88 13.06 -8.50
CA GLU A 408 -51.87 11.98 -8.48
C GLU A 408 -53.23 12.44 -7.94
N LYS A 409 -53.23 13.46 -7.06
CA LYS A 409 -54.46 14.08 -6.52
C LYS A 409 -55.02 15.19 -7.41
N GLY A 410 -54.43 15.45 -8.59
CA GLY A 410 -54.82 16.53 -9.50
C GLY A 410 -54.60 17.93 -8.91
N GLY A 411 -53.71 18.07 -7.93
CA GLY A 411 -53.44 19.33 -7.24
C GLY A 411 -52.35 20.17 -7.89
N ASN A 412 -52.48 21.50 -7.84
CA ASN A 412 -51.40 22.41 -8.20
C ASN A 412 -50.33 22.43 -7.11
N ILE A 413 -49.07 22.16 -7.45
CA ILE A 413 -47.96 22.16 -6.49
C ILE A 413 -47.82 23.53 -5.82
N THR A 414 -48.30 23.65 -4.58
CA THR A 414 -48.15 24.85 -3.75
C THR A 414 -47.28 24.55 -2.53
N LYS A 415 -46.62 25.58 -2.00
CA LYS A 415 -45.84 25.47 -0.75
C LYS A 415 -46.66 24.92 0.42
N VAL A 416 -47.97 25.18 0.43
CA VAL A 416 -48.89 24.69 1.47
C VAL A 416 -49.10 23.18 1.33
N GLN A 417 -49.31 22.69 0.12
CA GLN A 417 -49.50 21.26 -0.14
C GLN A 417 -48.20 20.48 0.05
N LEU A 418 -47.07 20.99 -0.42
CA LEU A 418 -45.76 20.37 -0.19
C LEU A 418 -45.43 20.28 1.31
N ALA A 419 -45.64 21.36 2.07
CA ALA A 419 -45.43 21.32 3.51
C ALA A 419 -46.33 20.30 4.22
N ARG A 420 -47.57 20.14 3.73
CA ARG A 420 -48.53 19.16 4.26
C ARG A 420 -48.10 17.72 3.96
N GLU A 421 -47.72 17.42 2.72
CA GLU A 421 -47.30 16.06 2.32
C GLU A 421 -45.94 15.67 2.94
N LEU A 422 -45.04 16.63 3.16
CA LEU A 422 -43.74 16.40 3.81
C LEU A 422 -43.79 16.43 5.35
N GLY A 423 -44.93 16.77 5.96
CA GLY A 423 -45.05 16.94 7.41
C GLY A 423 -44.14 18.03 7.98
N CYS A 424 -43.81 19.07 7.20
CA CYS A 424 -42.84 20.10 7.56
C CYS A 424 -43.44 21.52 7.52
N SER A 425 -42.62 22.55 7.82
CA SER A 425 -43.08 23.94 7.78
C SER A 425 -42.97 24.54 6.37
N ARG A 426 -43.84 25.51 6.04
CA ARG A 426 -43.75 26.29 4.78
C ARG A 426 -42.39 27.00 4.60
N LYS A 427 -41.74 27.34 5.71
CA LYS A 427 -40.41 27.95 5.72
C LYS A 427 -39.35 26.96 5.24
N HIS A 428 -39.41 25.71 5.71
CA HIS A 428 -38.51 24.63 5.30
C HIS A 428 -38.58 24.35 3.80
N VAL A 429 -39.78 24.33 3.21
CA VAL A 429 -39.95 24.19 1.75
C VAL A 429 -39.32 25.37 0.99
N SER A 430 -39.37 26.57 1.55
CA SER A 430 -38.79 27.77 0.91
C SER A 430 -37.26 27.80 1.00
N GLU A 431 -36.70 27.34 2.13
CA GLU A 431 -35.26 27.28 2.38
C GLU A 431 -34.56 26.19 1.56
N ASN A 432 -35.31 25.19 1.05
CA ASN A 432 -34.79 24.06 0.28
C ASN A 432 -35.28 24.07 -1.18
N ARG A 433 -35.42 25.25 -1.78
CA ARG A 433 -35.93 25.42 -3.16
C ARG A 433 -35.09 24.69 -4.22
N GLU A 434 -33.76 24.63 -4.05
CA GLU A 434 -32.86 23.94 -4.98
C GLU A 434 -33.12 22.43 -5.04
N ALA A 435 -33.35 21.79 -3.89
CA ALA A 435 -33.66 20.36 -3.85
C ALA A 435 -35.04 20.04 -4.44
N LEU A 436 -36.01 20.94 -4.27
CA LEU A 436 -37.31 20.85 -4.92
C LEU A 436 -37.20 21.01 -6.44
N GLN A 437 -36.37 21.95 -6.90
CA GLN A 437 -36.12 22.17 -8.33
C GLN A 437 -35.51 20.93 -8.98
N LEU A 438 -34.46 20.36 -8.37
CA LEU A 438 -33.82 19.12 -8.84
C LEU A 438 -34.80 17.93 -8.86
N ALA A 439 -35.65 17.82 -7.83
CA ALA A 439 -36.66 16.76 -7.77
C ALA A 439 -37.69 16.86 -8.92
N VAL A 440 -38.08 18.08 -9.30
CA VAL A 440 -38.98 18.32 -10.44
C VAL A 440 -38.28 18.01 -11.76
N GLU A 441 -37.04 18.47 -11.94
CA GLU A 441 -36.24 18.20 -13.15
C GLU A 441 -36.01 16.70 -13.38
N GLU A 442 -35.69 15.95 -12.32
CA GLU A 442 -35.53 14.51 -12.41
C GLU A 442 -36.86 13.78 -12.69
N LEU A 443 -37.99 14.26 -12.16
CA LEU A 443 -39.31 13.70 -12.46
C LEU A 443 -39.76 13.99 -13.90
N GLU A 444 -39.43 15.18 -14.42
CA GLU A 444 -39.67 15.55 -15.82
C GLU A 444 -38.80 14.72 -16.77
N ALA A 445 -37.56 14.41 -16.39
CA ALA A 445 -36.68 13.51 -17.14
C ALA A 445 -37.14 12.05 -17.14
N GLU A 446 -37.81 11.59 -16.07
CA GLU A 446 -38.35 10.23 -15.94
C GLU A 446 -39.65 10.00 -16.75
N SER A 447 -40.31 11.05 -17.25
CA SER A 447 -41.55 10.96 -18.05
C SER A 447 -41.52 11.86 -19.30
N PRO A 448 -40.87 11.45 -20.40
CA PRO A 448 -40.92 12.22 -21.64
C PRO A 448 -42.34 12.18 -22.26
N PRO A 449 -42.77 13.23 -22.98
CA PRO A 449 -44.03 13.19 -23.71
C PRO A 449 -44.00 12.10 -24.79
N PRO A 450 -45.16 11.53 -25.18
CA PRO A 450 -45.21 10.46 -26.16
C PRO A 450 -44.63 10.96 -27.50
N LYS A 451 -43.65 10.21 -28.02
CA LYS A 451 -42.99 10.47 -29.30
C LYS A 451 -44.03 10.56 -30.42
N PHE A 452 -44.10 11.73 -31.05
CA PHE A 452 -44.53 11.83 -32.44
C PHE A 452 -43.31 11.56 -33.32
N GLU A 453 -43.37 10.51 -34.13
CA GLU A 453 -42.43 10.30 -35.22
C GLU A 453 -42.78 11.23 -36.38
N ALA A 454 -41.82 12.05 -36.79
CA ALA A 454 -41.73 12.53 -38.16
C ALA A 454 -40.25 12.72 -38.52
N ASN A 455 -39.84 11.83 -39.41
CA ASN A 455 -38.71 11.78 -40.33
C ASN A 455 -37.85 13.02 -40.60
N GLU A 456 -36.62 12.67 -41.01
CA GLU A 456 -35.71 13.33 -41.95
C GLU A 456 -34.70 14.35 -41.43
N GLU A 457 -33.43 13.98 -41.70
CA GLU A 457 -32.29 14.80 -42.14
C GLU A 457 -31.98 16.11 -41.40
N ALA A 458 -30.79 16.16 -40.77
CA ALA A 458 -29.68 16.99 -41.27
C ALA A 458 -28.53 17.09 -40.24
N ASP A 459 -27.35 17.28 -40.82
CA ASP A 459 -26.07 17.62 -40.20
C ASP A 459 -26.12 18.67 -39.11
N CYS A 460 -25.30 18.50 -38.06
CA CYS A 460 -24.80 19.61 -37.26
C CYS A 460 -23.30 19.45 -37.02
N CYS A 461 -22.57 20.42 -37.56
CA CYS A 461 -21.16 20.71 -37.35
C CYS A 461 -20.82 20.85 -35.87
N LEU A 462 -19.65 20.36 -35.45
CA LEU A 462 -19.01 20.82 -34.21
C LEU A 462 -18.04 21.95 -34.56
N GLU A 463 -18.40 23.14 -34.08
CA GLU A 463 -17.58 24.34 -34.11
C GLU A 463 -16.31 24.15 -33.27
N GLY A 464 -15.20 24.66 -33.80
CA GLY A 464 -13.89 24.63 -33.17
C GLY A 464 -13.82 25.52 -31.93
N GLY A 465 -13.14 25.01 -30.91
CA GLY A 465 -12.58 25.80 -29.81
C GLY A 465 -11.07 25.87 -29.98
N ASP A 466 -10.58 27.08 -30.21
CA ASP A 466 -9.17 27.42 -30.37
C ASP A 466 -8.33 27.05 -29.14
N GLY A 467 -7.25 26.30 -29.39
CA GLY A 467 -6.23 25.99 -28.39
C GLY A 467 -5.00 25.41 -29.09
N GLN A 468 -4.04 26.28 -29.39
CA GLN A 468 -2.76 25.96 -30.03
C GLN A 468 -1.97 24.88 -29.27
N PHE A 469 -1.72 23.75 -29.92
CA PHE A 469 -0.52 22.93 -29.69
C PHE A 469 0.00 22.45 -31.05
N ASP A 470 1.31 22.60 -31.25
CA ASP A 470 2.01 22.37 -32.50
C ASP A 470 1.80 20.96 -33.07
N HIS A 471 1.62 20.93 -34.39
CA HIS A 471 1.29 19.77 -35.20
C HIS A 471 2.45 18.76 -35.30
N TYR A 472 2.16 17.49 -35.00
CA TYR A 472 2.72 16.34 -35.72
C TYR A 472 1.55 15.55 -36.33
N PRO A 473 1.53 15.27 -37.65
CA PRO A 473 0.44 14.52 -38.25
C PRO A 473 0.56 13.02 -37.93
N VAL A 474 -0.35 12.50 -37.11
CA VAL A 474 -0.55 11.06 -36.93
C VAL A 474 -1.50 10.56 -38.03
N VAL A 475 -0.99 9.76 -38.96
CA VAL A 475 -1.80 9.08 -39.97
C VAL A 475 -2.39 7.81 -39.34
N ILE A 476 -3.69 7.81 -39.07
CA ILE A 476 -4.43 6.65 -38.57
C ILE A 476 -4.84 5.77 -39.75
N SER A 477 -4.08 4.73 -40.05
CA SER A 477 -4.43 3.75 -41.08
C SER A 477 -5.09 2.51 -40.47
N LYS A 478 -6.39 2.59 -40.14
CA LYS A 478 -7.43 1.51 -40.09
C LYS A 478 -8.61 1.89 -39.18
N PRO A 479 -9.83 1.36 -39.43
CA PRO A 479 -11.02 1.71 -38.65
C PRO A 479 -10.96 1.17 -37.22
N LEU A 480 -11.38 2.02 -36.26
CA LEU A 480 -11.54 1.69 -34.84
C LEU A 480 -12.73 0.73 -34.65
N HIS A 481 -12.53 -0.38 -33.95
CA HIS A 481 -13.61 -1.25 -33.50
C HIS A 481 -13.97 -0.93 -32.05
N TRP A 482 -15.25 -0.62 -31.82
CA TRP A 482 -15.82 -0.41 -30.49
C TRP A 482 -16.18 -1.76 -29.85
N ILE A 483 -15.67 -2.03 -28.64
CA ILE A 483 -16.05 -3.20 -27.83
C ILE A 483 -16.68 -2.69 -26.52
N PRO A 484 -17.99 -2.89 -26.30
CA PRO A 484 -18.72 -2.26 -25.21
C PRO A 484 -18.70 -3.09 -23.93
N SER A 485 -17.56 -3.18 -23.24
CA SER A 485 -17.56 -3.79 -21.90
C SER A 485 -16.62 -3.20 -20.85
N GLN A 486 -15.81 -2.19 -21.15
CA GLN A 486 -14.99 -1.54 -20.11
C GLN A 486 -14.89 -0.03 -20.37
N GLY A 487 -15.26 0.77 -19.37
CA GLY A 487 -15.30 2.24 -19.43
C GLY A 487 -13.94 2.92 -19.36
N TRP A 488 -12.98 2.51 -20.19
CA TRP A 488 -11.71 3.21 -20.42
C TRP A 488 -11.33 3.14 -21.91
N LEU A 489 -10.92 4.28 -22.47
CA LEU A 489 -10.44 4.39 -23.85
C LEU A 489 -8.93 4.14 -23.85
N TYR A 490 -8.46 2.99 -24.36
CA TYR A 490 -7.03 2.77 -24.58
C TYR A 490 -6.64 3.27 -25.96
N LEU A 491 -5.66 4.16 -26.00
CA LEU A 491 -5.05 4.65 -27.23
C LEU A 491 -3.74 3.88 -27.43
N VAL A 492 -3.77 2.86 -28.29
CA VAL A 492 -2.55 2.12 -28.67
C VAL A 492 -1.88 2.88 -29.81
N CYS A 493 -0.90 3.73 -29.48
CA CYS A 493 -0.01 4.32 -30.48
C CYS A 493 1.18 3.39 -30.72
N LYS A 494 1.31 2.91 -31.97
CA LYS A 494 2.54 2.28 -32.44
C LYS A 494 3.53 3.39 -32.84
N VAL A 495 4.53 3.66 -32.00
CA VAL A 495 5.61 4.59 -32.36
C VAL A 495 6.61 3.81 -33.23
N GLY A 496 6.50 3.97 -34.55
CA GLY A 496 7.54 3.56 -35.47
C GLY A 496 8.61 4.64 -35.53
N THR A 497 9.86 4.26 -35.31
CA THR A 497 11.02 5.10 -35.60
C THR A 497 11.07 5.37 -37.10
N THR A 498 11.07 6.65 -37.48
CA THR A 498 11.57 7.06 -38.80
C THR A 498 13.01 7.50 -38.60
N GLU A 499 13.90 6.89 -39.36
CA GLU A 499 15.31 7.26 -39.46
C GLU A 499 15.46 8.76 -39.76
N MET A 500 16.42 9.40 -39.08
CA MET A 500 17.19 10.53 -39.61
C MET A 500 18.67 10.23 -39.45
#